data_AF-A0A3G1B296-F1
#
_entry.id   AF-A0A3G1B296-F1
#
_cell.length_a   1.000
_cell.length_b   1.000
_cell.length_c   1.000
_cell.angle_alpha   90.00
_cell.angle_beta   90.00
_cell.angle_gamma   90.00
#
_symmetry.space_group_name_H-M   'P 1'
#
loop_
_entity.id
_entity.type
_entity.pdbx_description
1 polymer ?
#
loop_
_entity_poly.entity_id
_entity_poly.type
_entity_poly.pdbx_seq_one_letter_code
_entity_poly.pdbx_strand_id
1 'polypeptide(L)'
;MASVSSKEDIERESKRVIGALYGNVTDFKVNETFQIPEKGPRQAWDVQVRFMLNGLKYTVDLEIQEKDGQVTNARLLDTMTPL
;
A
#
# COMPACT_ATOMS: atom_id res chain seq x y z
N MET A 1 0.37 16.06 -6.66
CA MET A 1 -0.39 14.96 -6.04
C MET A 1 -1.08 15.51 -4.80
N ALA A 2 -2.20 14.91 -4.37
CA ALA A 2 -2.97 15.39 -3.23
C ALA A 2 -2.44 14.79 -1.92
N SER A 3 -2.67 15.45 -0.79
CA SER A 3 -2.33 14.90 0.52
C SER A 3 -3.08 13.59 0.77
N VAL A 4 -2.41 12.64 1.42
CA VAL A 4 -2.97 11.32 1.76
C VAL A 4 -3.33 11.33 3.24
N SER A 5 -4.60 11.61 3.54
CA SER A 5 -5.07 11.75 4.93
C SER A 5 -6.25 10.86 5.27
N SER A 6 -6.95 10.34 4.26
CA SER A 6 -8.10 9.45 4.41
C SER A 6 -7.77 8.01 3.99
N LYS A 7 -8.64 7.06 4.36
CA LYS A 7 -8.49 5.66 3.93
C LYS A 7 -8.63 5.54 2.41
N GLU A 8 -9.49 6.36 1.82
CA GLU A 8 -9.74 6.42 0.38
C GLU A 8 -8.51 6.91 -0.37
N ASP A 9 -7.77 7.88 0.20
CA ASP A 9 -6.49 8.33 -0.36
C ASP A 9 -5.44 7.23 -0.31
N ILE A 10 -5.33 6.53 0.84
CA ILE A 10 -4.40 5.42 1.03
C ILE A 10 -4.69 4.31 0.01
N GLU A 11 -5.96 3.93 -0.13
CA GLU A 11 -6.37 2.90 -1.08
C GLU A 11 -6.05 3.31 -2.52
N ARG A 12 -6.35 4.56 -2.90
CA ARG A 12 -6.08 5.09 -4.23
C ARG A 12 -4.58 5.09 -4.56
N GLU A 13 -3.75 5.64 -3.67
CA GLU A 13 -2.29 5.69 -3.90
C GLU A 13 -1.66 4.29 -3.87
N SER A 14 -2.13 3.43 -2.98
CA SER A 14 -1.68 2.04 -2.94
C SER A 14 -2.02 1.29 -4.23
N LYS A 15 -3.25 1.41 -4.74
CA LYS A 15 -3.66 0.81 -6.02
C LYS A 15 -2.83 1.37 -7.18
N ARG A 16 -2.57 2.67 -7.20
CA ARG A 16 -1.75 3.31 -8.25
C ARG A 16 -0.35 2.71 -8.28
N VAL A 17 0.30 2.57 -7.12
CA VAL A 17 1.67 2.05 -7.04
C VAL A 17 1.72 0.55 -7.31
N ILE A 18 0.81 -0.24 -6.75
CA ILE A 18 0.75 -1.67 -7.08
C ILE A 18 0.47 -1.89 -8.56
N GLY A 19 -0.42 -1.11 -9.17
CA GLY A 19 -0.68 -1.15 -10.60
C GLY A 19 0.55 -0.83 -11.45
N ALA A 20 1.36 0.15 -11.02
CA ALA A 20 2.61 0.50 -11.70
C ALA A 20 3.71 -0.56 -11.56
N LEU A 21 3.79 -1.24 -10.41
CA LEU A 21 4.83 -2.22 -10.10
C LEU A 21 4.49 -3.63 -10.62
N TYR A 22 3.23 -4.04 -10.54
CA TYR A 22 2.79 -5.43 -10.76
C TYR A 22 1.82 -5.56 -11.94
N GLY A 23 1.34 -4.44 -12.50
CA GLY A 23 0.35 -4.46 -13.58
C GLY A 23 -1.07 -4.68 -13.05
N ASN A 24 -1.89 -5.40 -13.83
CA ASN A 24 -3.29 -5.64 -13.47
C ASN A 24 -3.40 -6.73 -12.40
N VAL A 25 -3.78 -6.34 -11.19
CA VAL A 25 -3.94 -7.23 -10.03
C VAL A 25 -5.43 -7.36 -9.67
N THR A 26 -5.81 -8.48 -9.07
CA THR A 26 -7.19 -8.71 -8.60
C THR A 26 -7.25 -8.80 -7.07
N ASP A 27 -8.45 -8.74 -6.51
CA ASP A 27 -8.69 -8.88 -5.06
C ASP A 27 -7.83 -7.95 -4.17
N PHE A 28 -7.53 -6.76 -4.68
CA PHE A 28 -6.75 -5.76 -3.96
C PHE A 28 -7.44 -5.34 -2.66
N LYS A 29 -6.71 -5.36 -1.54
CA LYS A 29 -7.17 -4.91 -0.22
C LYS A 29 -6.04 -4.24 0.55
N VAL A 30 -6.35 -3.14 1.23
CA VAL A 30 -5.52 -2.64 2.33
C VAL A 30 -5.81 -3.49 3.56
N ASN A 31 -4.79 -4.13 4.13
CA ASN A 31 -4.91 -5.01 5.29
C ASN A 31 -4.67 -4.25 6.60
N GLU A 32 -3.57 -3.52 6.67
CA GLU A 32 -3.13 -2.79 7.86
C GLU A 32 -2.62 -1.40 7.46
N THR A 33 -2.72 -0.45 8.38
CA THR A 33 -2.31 0.92 8.17
C THR A 33 -1.85 1.52 9.49
N PHE A 34 -0.61 2.01 9.53
CA PHE A 34 -0.03 2.68 10.68
C PHE A 34 0.50 4.05 10.28
N GLN A 35 0.52 4.99 11.23
CA GLN A 35 1.10 6.30 11.01
C GLN A 35 2.60 6.29 11.31
N ILE A 36 3.36 7.08 10.55
CA ILE A 36 4.78 7.35 10.78
C ILE A 36 4.95 8.86 10.99
N PRO A 37 5.56 9.33 12.10
CA PRO A 37 5.90 8.55 13.29
C PRO A 37 4.64 8.04 14.02
N GLU A 38 4.78 7.00 14.85
CA GLU A 38 3.66 6.40 15.60
C GLU A 38 2.98 7.41 16.55
N LYS A 39 3.74 8.39 17.04
CA LYS A 39 3.29 9.45 17.94
C LYS A 39 3.69 10.81 17.40
N GLY A 40 2.78 11.78 17.55
CA GLY A 40 2.99 13.16 17.09
C GLY A 40 2.36 13.42 15.71
N PRO A 41 2.75 14.52 15.04
CA PRO A 41 2.24 14.83 13.72
C PRO A 41 2.68 13.76 12.71
N ARG A 42 1.70 13.11 12.09
CA ARG A 42 1.92 12.12 11.04
C ARG A 42 2.58 12.78 9.82
N GLN A 43 3.52 12.06 9.24
CA GLN A 43 4.32 12.46 8.07
C GLN A 43 4.16 11.48 6.92
N ALA A 44 3.93 10.21 7.24
CA ALA A 44 3.72 9.15 6.27
C ALA A 44 2.81 8.05 6.84
N TRP A 45 2.44 7.12 5.98
CA TRP A 45 1.70 5.91 6.29
C TRP A 45 2.55 4.69 5.98
N ASP A 46 2.58 3.77 6.93
CA ASP A 46 2.99 2.38 6.70
C ASP A 46 1.74 1.59 6.34
N VAL A 47 1.68 1.02 5.14
CA VAL A 47 0.47 0.41 4.58
C VAL A 47 0.79 -0.98 4.08
N GLN A 48 0.18 -1.99 4.69
CA GLN A 48 0.22 -3.35 4.17
C GLN A 48 -0.96 -3.57 3.23
N VAL A 49 -0.66 -4.03 2.02
CA VAL A 49 -1.66 -4.38 1.01
C VAL A 49 -1.55 -5.84 0.61
N ARG A 50 -2.67 -6.42 0.19
CA ARG A 50 -2.75 -7.76 -0.38
C ARG A 50 -3.48 -7.73 -1.71
N PHE A 51 -3.05 -8.57 -2.64
CA PHE A 51 -3.68 -8.72 -3.94
C PHE A 51 -3.33 -10.08 -4.54
N MET A 52 -4.08 -10.46 -5.57
CA MET A 52 -3.86 -11.66 -6.36
C MET A 52 -3.19 -11.30 -7.68
N LEU A 53 -2.17 -12.08 -8.06
CA LEU A 53 -1.50 -12.00 -9.35
C LEU A 53 -1.07 -13.40 -9.77
N ASN A 54 -1.47 -13.84 -10.97
CA ASN A 54 -1.12 -15.15 -11.53
C ASN A 54 -1.44 -16.34 -10.59
N GLY A 55 -2.56 -16.26 -9.88
CA GLY A 55 -2.99 -17.31 -8.93
C GLY A 55 -2.26 -17.30 -7.58
N LEU A 56 -1.33 -16.36 -7.35
CA LEU A 56 -0.61 -16.20 -6.10
C LEU A 56 -1.12 -14.98 -5.33
N LYS A 57 -1.18 -15.11 -4.00
CA LYS A 57 -1.51 -14.02 -3.08
C LYS A 57 -0.22 -13.31 -2.66
N TYR A 58 -0.11 -12.03 -2.97
CA TYR A 58 1.00 -11.18 -2.59
C TYR A 58 0.64 -10.36 -1.35
N THR A 59 1.61 -10.15 -0.47
CA THR A 59 1.53 -9.17 0.63
C THR A 59 2.67 -8.18 0.47
N VAL A 60 2.37 -6.89 0.35
CA VAL A 60 3.34 -5.82 0.09
C VAL A 60 3.18 -4.73 1.14
N ASP A 61 4.31 -4.22 1.62
CA ASP A 61 4.45 -3.12 2.56
C ASP A 61 4.78 -1.85 1.76
N LEU A 62 4.05 -0.75 2.00
CA LEU A 62 4.23 0.52 1.31
C LEU A 62 4.44 1.63 2.35
N GLU A 63 5.42 2.50 2.09
CA GLU A 63 5.54 3.77 2.83
C GLU A 63 5.04 4.91 1.95
N ILE A 64 3.95 5.57 2.37
CA ILE A 64 3.27 6.62 1.60
C ILE A 64 3.39 7.96 2.34
N GLN A 65 4.08 8.93 1.77
CA GLN A 65 4.22 10.27 2.35
C GLN A 65 2.86 10.99 2.39
N GLU A 66 2.45 11.51 3.55
CA GLU A 66 1.14 12.16 3.72
C GLU A 66 1.03 13.45 2.92
N LYS A 67 2.12 14.22 2.80
CA LYS A 67 2.12 15.54 2.14
C LYS A 67 1.72 15.48 0.66
N ASP A 68 2.07 14.42 -0.05
CA ASP A 68 1.96 14.35 -1.50
C ASP A 68 1.69 12.94 -2.05
N GLY A 69 1.51 11.93 -1.22
CA GLY A 69 1.26 10.56 -1.68
C GLY A 69 2.43 9.90 -2.39
N GLN A 70 3.64 10.49 -2.30
CA GLN A 70 4.84 9.84 -2.81
C GLN A 70 5.08 8.54 -2.04
N VAL A 71 5.23 7.43 -2.76
CA VAL A 71 5.64 6.17 -2.15
C VAL A 71 7.16 6.11 -2.12
N THR A 72 7.74 6.14 -0.93
CA THR A 72 9.18 6.16 -0.68
C THR A 72 9.77 4.76 -0.54
N ASN A 73 8.93 3.79 -0.19
CA ASN A 73 9.33 2.39 -0.08
C ASN A 73 8.19 1.46 -0.52
N ALA A 74 8.55 0.35 -1.17
CA ALA A 74 7.65 -0.74 -1.52
C ALA A 74 8.39 -2.07 -1.34
N ARG A 75 8.01 -2.86 -0.34
CA ARG A 75 8.68 -4.12 0.03
C ARG A 75 7.71 -5.30 -0.10
N LEU A 76 8.08 -6.31 -0.87
CA LEU A 76 7.38 -7.59 -0.85
C LEU A 76 7.62 -8.27 0.50
N LEU A 77 6.55 -8.61 1.21
CA LEU A 77 6.62 -9.35 2.48
C LEU A 77 6.49 -10.85 2.26
N ASP A 78 5.53 -11.26 1.43
CA ASP A 78 5.18 -12.66 1.26
C ASP A 78 4.48 -12.93 -0.09
N THR A 79 4.58 -14.16 -0.55
CA THR A 79 3.87 -14.70 -1.72
C THR A 79 3.42 -16.12 -1.41
N MET A 80 2.11 -16.37 -1.45
CA MET A 80 1.53 -17.66 -1.09
C MET A 80 0.61 -18.20 -2.19
N THR A 81 0.58 -19.52 -2.35
CA THR A 81 -0.49 -20.20 -3.09
C THR A 81 -1.72 -20.28 -2.17
N PRO A 82 -2.89 -19.73 -2.57
CA PRO A 82 -4.12 -19.92 -1.83
C PRO A 82 -4.48 -21.41 -1.74
N LEU A 83 -5.04 -21.82 -0.60
CA LEU A 83 -5.56 -23.18 -0.38
C LEU A 83 -6.95 -23.36 -1.01
#